data_AF-V4CF84-F1
#
_entry.id   AF-V4CF84-F1
#
_cell.length_a   1.000
_cell.length_b   1.000
_cell.length_c   1.000
_cell.angle_alpha   90.00
_cell.angle_beta   90.00
_cell.angle_gamma   90.00
#
_symmetry.space_group_name_H-M   'P 1'
#
loop_
_entity.id
_entity.type
_entity.pdbx_description
1 polymer ?
#
loop_
_entity_poly.entity_id
_entity_poly.type
_entity_poly.pdbx_seq_one_letter_code
_entity_poly.pdbx_strand_id
1 'polypeptide(L)'
;MLPDHQLSYAAREMACHFIDVYKDRLQDDSDHLKVHCYRAAFQHIVIKLHPEFDRGKIKLTVKHATDLPFEKYCKINLKKLGYNEVIPQDLMLEAKVYLKQWKNVMSFYTIRLALSPVLETIILLDRMLYLYQHGITSILVPIFDPKISPRNFLLLSHKT
;
A
#
# COMPACT_ATOMS: atom_id res chain seq x y z
N MET A 1 -19.32 12.02 5.28
CA MET A 1 -19.17 10.78 6.05
C MET A 1 -20.32 10.72 7.00
N LEU A 2 -21.11 9.65 6.91
CA LEU A 2 -22.06 9.28 7.97
C LEU A 2 -21.36 9.43 9.33
N PRO A 3 -22.01 10.06 10.33
CA PRO A 3 -21.48 10.09 11.68
C PRO A 3 -21.06 8.67 12.10
N ASP A 4 -19.89 8.56 12.72
CA ASP A 4 -19.33 7.30 13.26
C ASP A 4 -18.85 6.24 12.25
N HIS A 5 -18.85 6.54 10.94
CA HIS A 5 -18.38 5.60 9.90
C HIS A 5 -17.12 6.11 9.18
N GLN A 6 -16.09 6.47 9.94
CA GLN A 6 -14.83 6.93 9.36
C GLN A 6 -13.95 5.76 8.89
N LEU A 7 -13.62 5.76 7.61
CA LEU A 7 -12.61 4.83 7.08
C LEU A 7 -11.25 5.09 7.75
N SER A 8 -10.61 4.00 8.17
CA SER A 8 -9.25 4.04 8.70
C SER A 8 -8.29 4.72 7.71
N TYR A 9 -7.18 5.26 8.21
CA TYR A 9 -6.15 5.83 7.33
C TYR A 9 -5.68 4.81 6.27
N ALA A 10 -5.50 3.54 6.67
CA ALA A 10 -5.10 2.47 5.76
C ALA A 10 -6.12 2.21 4.65
N ALA A 11 -7.43 2.28 4.95
CA ALA A 11 -8.47 2.14 3.94
C ALA A 11 -8.51 3.33 2.97
N ARG A 12 -8.34 4.56 3.48
CA ARG A 12 -8.26 5.77 2.65
C ARG A 12 -7.01 5.81 1.78
N GLU A 13 -5.88 5.34 2.30
CA GLU A 13 -4.64 5.18 1.53
C GLU A 13 -4.80 4.09 0.47
N MET A 14 -5.46 2.99 0.81
CA MET A 14 -5.75 1.91 -0.13
C MET A 14 -6.55 2.41 -1.33
N ALA A 15 -7.60 3.21 -1.11
CA ALA A 15 -8.46 3.79 -2.15
C ALA A 15 -7.72 4.60 -3.23
N CYS A 16 -6.44 4.95 -3.01
CA CYS A 16 -5.60 5.64 -3.99
C CYS A 16 -4.87 4.69 -4.95
N HIS A 17 -5.04 3.37 -4.82
CA HIS A 17 -4.36 2.37 -5.66
C HIS A 17 -5.31 1.77 -6.68
N PHE A 18 -4.76 1.24 -7.77
CA PHE A 18 -5.56 0.55 -8.78
C PHE A 18 -4.87 -0.73 -9.23
N ILE A 19 -5.66 -1.77 -9.46
CA ILE A 19 -5.14 -3.13 -9.71
C ILE A 19 -4.55 -3.28 -11.11
N ASP A 20 -4.99 -2.52 -12.11
CA ASP A 20 -4.62 -2.75 -13.51
C ASP A 20 -3.11 -2.65 -13.75
N VAL A 21 -2.44 -1.64 -13.18
CA VAL A 21 -0.97 -1.52 -13.26
C VAL A 21 -0.26 -2.70 -12.59
N TYR A 22 -0.88 -3.27 -11.55
CA TYR A 22 -0.33 -4.43 -10.86
C TYR A 22 -0.60 -5.74 -11.62
N LYS A 23 -1.72 -5.84 -12.34
CA LYS A 23 -2.06 -6.97 -13.20
C LYS A 23 -0.98 -7.18 -14.27
N ASP A 24 -0.53 -6.11 -14.91
CA ASP A 24 0.55 -6.18 -15.91
C ASP A 24 1.83 -6.75 -15.26
N ARG A 25 2.18 -6.29 -14.06
CA ARG A 25 3.35 -6.81 -13.30
C ARG A 25 3.23 -8.26 -12.88
N LEU A 26 2.00 -8.75 -12.64
CA LEU A 26 1.74 -10.15 -12.34
C LEU A 26 1.93 -11.03 -13.57
N GLN A 27 1.64 -10.52 -14.77
CA GLN A 27 1.83 -11.24 -16.02
C GLN A 27 3.30 -11.33 -16.42
N ASP A 28 4.09 -10.30 -16.12
CA ASP A 28 5.53 -10.25 -16.40
C ASP A 28 6.39 -11.12 -15.45
N ASP A 29 5.78 -11.79 -14.45
CA ASP A 29 6.43 -12.58 -13.37
C ASP A 29 7.71 -11.91 -12.81
N SER A 30 7.64 -10.58 -12.65
CA SER A 30 8.81 -9.80 -12.30
C SER A 30 9.22 -10.02 -10.85
N ASP A 31 10.53 -10.06 -10.59
CA ASP A 31 11.07 -10.15 -9.22
C ASP A 31 10.58 -9.01 -8.32
N HIS A 32 10.14 -7.88 -8.91
CA HIS A 32 9.50 -6.77 -8.21
C HIS A 32 8.30 -7.19 -7.35
N LEU A 33 7.61 -8.29 -7.67
CA LEU A 33 6.52 -8.83 -6.86
C LEU A 33 6.97 -9.24 -5.45
N LYS A 34 8.26 -9.58 -5.28
CA LYS A 34 8.85 -9.99 -3.99
C LYS A 34 9.14 -8.81 -3.06
N VAL A 35 9.06 -7.56 -3.53
CA VAL A 35 9.37 -6.37 -2.71
C VAL A 35 8.48 -6.27 -1.47
N HIS A 36 7.20 -6.64 -1.57
CA HIS A 36 6.29 -6.63 -0.44
C HIS A 36 6.67 -7.67 0.61
N CYS A 37 7.21 -8.82 0.18
CA CYS A 37 7.72 -9.85 1.06
C CYS A 37 9.01 -9.40 1.77
N TYR A 38 9.94 -8.75 1.04
CA TYR A 38 11.13 -8.13 1.63
C TYR A 38 10.76 -7.10 2.71
N ARG A 39 9.77 -6.24 2.42
CA ARG A 39 9.27 -5.25 3.39
C ARG A 39 8.68 -5.91 4.63
N ALA A 40 7.86 -6.96 4.46
CA ALA A 40 7.23 -7.67 5.57
C ALA A 40 8.26 -8.38 6.45
N ALA A 41 9.21 -9.11 5.85
CA ALA A 41 10.28 -9.78 6.58
C ALA A 41 11.20 -8.78 7.29
N PHE A 42 11.52 -7.64 6.65
CA PHE A 42 12.27 -6.57 7.29
C PHE A 42 11.50 -5.93 8.47
N GLN A 43 10.20 -5.72 8.32
CA GLN A 43 9.37 -5.19 9.40
C GLN A 43 9.36 -6.13 10.61
N HIS A 44 9.36 -7.45 10.39
CA HIS A 44 9.52 -8.42 11.46
C HIS A 44 10.84 -8.22 12.22
N ILE A 45 11.96 -8.05 11.51
CA ILE A 45 13.27 -7.76 12.13
C ILE A 45 13.20 -6.47 12.97
N VAL A 46 12.68 -5.38 12.41
CA VAL A 46 12.61 -4.09 13.11
C VAL A 46 11.77 -4.19 14.38
N ILE A 47 10.61 -4.86 14.35
CA ILE A 47 9.75 -5.00 15.54
C ILE A 47 10.41 -5.88 16.61
N LYS A 48 11.21 -6.87 16.22
CA LYS A 48 11.94 -7.72 17.17
C LYS A 48 13.10 -6.99 17.84
N LEU A 49 13.77 -6.10 17.11
CA LEU A 49 14.86 -5.28 17.64
C LEU A 49 14.35 -4.06 18.44
N HIS A 50 13.29 -3.41 17.95
CA HIS A 50 12.68 -2.20 18.49
C HIS A 50 11.16 -2.41 18.64
N PRO A 51 10.69 -3.04 19.74
CA PRO A 51 9.27 -3.30 19.96
C PRO A 51 8.41 -2.04 20.00
N GLU A 52 8.99 -0.90 20.36
CA GLU A 52 8.38 0.43 20.40
C GLU A 52 8.27 1.11 19.01
N PHE A 53 8.82 0.48 17.96
CA PHE A 53 8.78 1.04 16.62
C PHE A 53 7.35 1.23 16.12
N ASP A 54 6.98 2.49 15.88
CA ASP A 54 5.66 2.85 15.39
C ASP A 54 5.52 2.58 13.88
N ARG A 55 4.54 1.73 13.55
CA ARG A 55 4.36 1.17 12.22
C ARG A 55 3.84 2.25 11.27
N GLY A 56 4.45 2.36 10.09
CA GLY A 56 3.93 3.20 9.01
C GLY A 56 4.32 4.67 9.05
N LYS A 57 5.09 5.12 10.05
CA LYS A 57 5.62 6.51 10.08
C LYS A 57 6.66 6.78 9.00
N ILE A 58 7.45 5.78 8.61
CA ILE A 58 8.57 5.97 7.69
C ILE A 58 8.37 5.14 6.42
N LYS A 59 8.26 5.82 5.28
CA LYS A 59 8.20 5.17 3.96
C LYS A 59 9.62 4.79 3.52
N LEU A 60 9.95 3.52 3.73
CA LEU A 60 11.21 2.96 3.24
C LEU A 60 11.08 2.58 1.77
N THR A 61 11.74 3.32 0.89
CA THR A 61 11.85 2.99 -0.54
C THR A 61 13.29 2.63 -0.85
N VAL A 62 13.51 1.43 -1.39
CA VAL A 62 14.80 0.99 -1.92
C VAL A 62 14.59 0.74 -3.41
N LYS A 63 15.29 1.52 -4.25
CA LYS A 63 15.34 1.25 -5.69
C LYS A 63 16.00 -0.11 -5.91
N HIS A 64 15.50 -0.91 -6.85
CA HIS A 64 16.08 -2.23 -7.16
C HIS A 64 16.17 -3.15 -5.92
N ALA A 65 15.18 -3.07 -5.03
CA ALA A 65 15.17 -3.81 -3.76
C ALA A 65 15.35 -5.32 -3.92
N THR A 66 14.81 -5.86 -5.01
CA THR A 66 14.75 -7.28 -5.33
C THR A 66 16.03 -7.79 -5.97
N ASP A 67 16.84 -6.89 -6.52
CA ASP A 67 18.16 -7.19 -7.12
C ASP A 67 19.25 -7.28 -6.02
N LEU A 68 18.90 -6.96 -4.78
CA LEU A 68 19.80 -6.96 -3.63
C LEU A 68 19.59 -8.22 -2.79
N PRO A 69 20.68 -8.82 -2.26
CA PRO A 69 20.58 -9.80 -1.18
C PRO A 69 19.79 -9.20 -0.01
N PHE A 70 18.93 -10.02 0.60
CA PHE A 70 18.02 -9.57 1.65
C PHE A 70 18.75 -8.92 2.85
N GLU A 71 19.93 -9.42 3.20
CA GLU A 71 20.77 -8.87 4.27
C GLU A 71 21.24 -7.44 3.94
N LYS A 72 21.61 -7.20 2.68
CA LYS A 72 22.01 -5.87 2.22
C LYS A 72 20.80 -4.94 2.20
N TYR A 73 19.63 -5.43 1.79
CA TYR A 73 18.37 -4.70 1.88
C TYR A 73 18.06 -4.29 3.34
N CYS A 74 18.21 -5.21 4.30
CA CYS A 74 17.97 -4.91 5.71
C CYS A 74 18.95 -3.88 6.26
N LYS A 75 20.26 -4.04 6.00
CA LYS A 75 21.30 -3.08 6.44
C LYS A 75 21.05 -1.66 5.93
N ILE A 76 20.67 -1.51 4.66
CA ILE A 76 20.36 -0.20 4.06
C ILE A 76 19.16 0.43 4.78
N ASN A 77 18.10 -0.34 5.05
CA ASN A 77 16.89 0.20 5.65
C ASN A 77 17.04 0.47 7.15
N LEU A 78 17.80 -0.34 7.91
CA LEU A 78 18.13 -0.03 9.31
C LEU A 78 18.86 1.31 9.40
N LYS A 79 19.87 1.53 8.54
CA LYS A 79 20.60 2.80 8.49
C LYS A 79 19.67 3.98 8.17
N LYS A 80 18.69 3.81 7.28
CA LYS A 80 17.68 4.84 6.98
C LYS A 80 16.75 5.14 8.16
N LEU A 81 16.52 4.16 9.03
CA LEU A 81 15.78 4.34 10.27
C LEU A 81 16.64 4.95 11.40
N GLY A 82 17.93 5.19 11.16
CA GLY A 82 18.86 5.71 12.16
C GLY A 82 19.52 4.63 13.03
N TYR A 83 19.28 3.36 12.73
CA TYR A 83 19.85 2.23 13.46
C TYR A 83 21.14 1.73 12.80
N ASN A 84 22.19 1.54 13.60
CA ASN A 84 23.50 1.03 13.16
C ASN A 84 23.86 -0.29 13.86
N GLU A 85 22.86 -1.12 14.17
CA GLU A 85 23.06 -2.40 14.83
C GLU A 85 23.29 -3.56 13.86
N VAL A 86 23.90 -4.62 14.38
CA VAL A 86 24.06 -5.89 13.67
C VAL A 86 22.83 -6.74 13.95
N ILE A 87 22.18 -7.21 12.88
CA ILE A 87 21.03 -8.12 13.00
C ILE A 87 21.52 -9.47 13.51
N PRO A 88 20.99 -10.01 14.62
CA PRO A 88 21.28 -11.36 15.10
C PRO A 88 21.05 -12.41 14.02
N GLN A 89 21.92 -13.43 13.96
CA GLN A 89 21.91 -14.40 12.87
C GLN A 89 20.68 -15.31 12.87
N ASP A 90 20.19 -15.66 14.06
CA ASP A 90 18.93 -16.37 14.30
C ASP A 90 17.73 -15.58 13.77
N LEU A 91 17.65 -14.28 14.10
CA LEU A 91 16.59 -13.39 13.61
C LEU A 91 16.63 -13.21 12.08
N MET A 92 17.84 -13.12 11.50
CA MET A 92 18.00 -13.08 10.06
C MET A 92 17.53 -14.38 9.39
N LEU A 93 17.82 -15.53 10.00
CA LEU A 93 17.39 -16.83 9.50
C LEU A 93 15.87 -16.98 9.56
N GLU A 94 15.24 -16.59 10.68
CA GLU A 94 13.78 -16.54 10.85
C GLU A 94 13.14 -15.67 9.76
N ALA A 95 13.64 -14.46 9.56
CA ALA A 95 13.12 -13.54 8.54
C ALA A 95 13.24 -14.12 7.12
N LYS A 96 14.34 -14.83 6.81
CA LYS A 96 14.52 -15.51 5.52
C LYS A 96 13.52 -16.65 5.29
N VAL A 97 13.04 -17.32 6.35
CA VAL A 97 11.98 -18.33 6.22
C VAL A 97 10.71 -17.68 5.68
N TYR A 98 10.36 -16.48 6.13
CA TYR A 98 9.19 -15.76 5.62
C TYR A 98 9.31 -15.36 4.15
N LEU A 99 10.52 -15.21 3.60
CA LEU A 99 10.71 -14.93 2.17
C LEU A 99 10.15 -16.05 1.27
N LYS A 100 10.08 -17.29 1.78
CA LYS A 100 9.45 -18.41 1.06
C LYS A 100 7.93 -18.25 0.92
N GLN A 101 7.31 -17.41 1.75
CA GLN A 101 5.88 -17.12 1.75
C GLN A 101 5.50 -15.97 0.79
N TRP A 102 6.41 -15.55 -0.10
CA TRP A 102 6.18 -14.39 -0.98
C TRP A 102 4.91 -14.51 -1.81
N LYS A 103 4.51 -15.72 -2.24
CA LYS A 103 3.26 -15.94 -2.98
C LYS A 103 2.03 -15.61 -2.14
N ASN A 104 2.03 -15.97 -0.85
CA ASN A 104 0.93 -15.63 0.06
C ASN A 104 0.85 -14.12 0.30
N VAL A 105 2.00 -13.45 0.46
CA VAL A 105 2.06 -11.98 0.57
C VAL A 105 1.54 -11.32 -0.71
N MET A 106 1.93 -11.84 -1.87
CA MET A 106 1.46 -11.38 -3.18
C MET A 106 -0.06 -11.56 -3.30
N SER A 107 -0.59 -12.75 -3.02
CA SER A 107 -2.04 -13.01 -3.07
C SER A 107 -2.84 -12.07 -2.17
N PHE A 108 -2.38 -11.86 -0.93
CA PHE A 108 -3.00 -10.89 -0.03
C PHE A 108 -2.97 -9.48 -0.60
N TYR A 109 -1.83 -9.06 -1.15
CA TYR A 109 -1.69 -7.73 -1.76
C TYR A 109 -2.57 -7.56 -3.00
N THR A 110 -2.72 -8.61 -3.83
CA THR A 110 -3.66 -8.61 -4.96
C THR A 110 -5.10 -8.41 -4.49
N ILE A 111 -5.55 -9.15 -3.47
CA ILE A 111 -6.89 -8.99 -2.89
C ILE A 111 -7.08 -7.56 -2.38
N ARG A 112 -6.06 -7.03 -1.67
CA ARG A 112 -6.07 -5.65 -1.18
C ARG A 112 -6.25 -4.65 -2.33
N LEU A 113 -5.52 -4.81 -3.44
CA LEU A 113 -5.64 -3.93 -4.60
C LEU A 113 -6.99 -4.09 -5.31
N ALA A 114 -7.54 -5.29 -5.37
CA ALA A 114 -8.86 -5.55 -5.96
C ALA A 114 -9.99 -4.86 -5.19
N LEU A 115 -9.84 -4.67 -3.88
CA LEU A 115 -10.79 -3.95 -3.03
C LEU A 115 -10.64 -2.42 -3.09
N SER A 116 -9.53 -1.91 -3.61
CA SER A 116 -9.27 -0.47 -3.67
C SER A 116 -10.37 0.34 -4.40
N PRO A 117 -10.84 -0.05 -5.60
CA PRO A 117 -11.87 0.70 -6.32
C PRO A 117 -13.20 0.78 -5.56
N VAL A 118 -13.50 -0.24 -4.74
CA VAL A 118 -14.70 -0.26 -3.88
C VAL A 118 -14.58 0.82 -2.81
N LEU A 119 -13.42 0.94 -2.17
CA LEU A 119 -13.17 1.98 -1.16
C LEU A 119 -13.20 3.38 -1.76
N GLU A 120 -12.63 3.56 -2.97
CA GLU A 120 -12.71 4.83 -3.70
C GLU A 120 -14.18 5.19 -3.99
N THR A 121 -14.97 4.25 -4.51
CA THR A 121 -16.39 4.45 -4.82
C THR A 121 -17.18 4.86 -3.58
N ILE A 122 -16.95 4.20 -2.44
CA ILE A 122 -17.61 4.55 -1.17
C ILE A 122 -17.29 6.00 -0.77
N ILE A 123 -16.02 6.42 -0.87
CA ILE A 123 -15.60 7.79 -0.55
C ILE A 123 -16.27 8.79 -1.49
N LEU A 124 -16.28 8.52 -2.80
CA LEU A 124 -16.86 9.42 -3.80
C LEU A 124 -18.37 9.56 -3.63
N LEU A 125 -19.08 8.46 -3.40
CA LEU A 125 -20.52 8.46 -3.15
C LEU A 125 -20.85 9.22 -1.85
N ASP A 126 -20.08 9.06 -0.79
CA ASP A 126 -20.25 9.83 0.45
C ASP A 126 -20.16 11.35 0.21
N ARG A 127 -19.21 11.79 -0.62
CA ARG A 127 -19.06 13.22 -0.96
C ARG A 127 -20.18 13.71 -1.88
N MET A 128 -20.61 12.88 -2.83
CA MET A 128 -21.73 13.19 -3.70
C MET A 128 -23.04 13.32 -2.91
N LEU A 129 -23.30 12.42 -1.98
CA LEU A 129 -24.47 12.46 -1.08
C LEU A 129 -24.46 13.71 -0.19
N TYR A 130 -23.30 14.08 0.35
CA TYR A 130 -23.16 15.32 1.11
C TYR A 130 -23.57 16.55 0.28
N LEU A 131 -23.18 16.63 -0.99
CA LEU A 131 -23.55 17.73 -1.88
C LEU A 131 -25.05 17.77 -2.15
N TYR A 132 -25.65 16.60 -2.42
CA TYR A 132 -27.10 16.50 -2.62
C TYR A 132 -27.90 16.94 -1.39
N GLN A 133 -27.43 16.59 -0.18
CA GLN A 133 -28.06 17.06 1.07
C GLN A 133 -28.04 18.58 1.22
N HIS A 134 -27.12 19.28 0.56
CA HIS A 134 -27.02 20.74 0.55
C HIS A 134 -27.69 21.37 -0.68
N GLY A 135 -28.48 20.62 -1.44
CA GLY A 135 -29.16 21.09 -2.64
C GLY A 135 -28.23 21.35 -3.84
N ILE A 136 -26.99 20.84 -3.78
CA ILE A 136 -26.01 20.99 -4.86
C ILE A 136 -26.09 19.75 -5.76
N THR A 137 -26.35 19.95 -7.05
CA THR A 137 -26.32 18.88 -8.03
C THR A 137 -24.88 18.48 -8.32
N SER A 138 -24.62 17.17 -8.37
CA SER A 138 -23.28 16.63 -8.59
C SER A 138 -23.31 15.36 -9.41
N ILE A 139 -22.25 15.07 -10.15
CA ILE A 139 -22.10 13.87 -10.97
C ILE A 139 -20.68 13.32 -10.86
N LEU A 140 -20.53 12.00 -10.96
CA LEU A 140 -19.24 11.33 -11.07
C LEU A 140 -18.96 10.97 -12.53
N VAL A 141 -17.82 11.42 -13.05
CA VAL A 141 -17.43 11.20 -14.45
C VAL A 141 -16.03 10.56 -14.52
N PRO A 142 -15.85 9.40 -15.19
CA PRO A 142 -14.55 8.76 -15.32
C PRO A 142 -13.73 9.44 -16.44
N ILE A 143 -13.05 10.55 -16.12
CA ILE A 143 -12.34 11.37 -17.11
C ILE A 143 -10.85 11.04 -17.25
N PHE A 144 -10.24 10.35 -16.28
CA PHE A 144 -8.81 10.04 -16.34
C PHE A 144 -8.55 8.59 -16.76
N ASP A 145 -7.43 8.37 -17.45
CA ASP A 145 -6.94 7.02 -17.75
C ASP A 145 -6.52 6.33 -16.44
N PRO A 146 -7.16 5.20 -16.06
CA PRO A 146 -6.82 4.47 -14.85
C PRO A 146 -5.38 3.95 -14.81
N LYS A 147 -4.71 3.81 -15.97
CA LYS A 147 -3.30 3.43 -16.06
C LYS A 147 -2.35 4.56 -15.66
N ILE A 148 -2.78 5.82 -15.86
CA ILE A 148 -1.99 7.01 -15.52
C ILE A 148 -2.35 7.52 -14.13
N SER A 149 -3.65 7.61 -13.84
CA SER A 149 -4.19 8.02 -12.55
C SER A 149 -5.13 6.94 -12.04
N PRO A 150 -4.78 6.20 -10.97
CA PRO A 150 -5.69 5.24 -10.36
C PRO A 150 -6.99 5.91 -9.89
N ARG A 151 -6.97 7.23 -9.66
CA ARG A 151 -8.16 8.06 -9.43
C ARG A 151 -8.75 8.49 -10.76
N ASN A 152 -9.64 7.68 -11.31
CA ASN A 152 -10.21 7.92 -12.64
C ASN A 152 -11.48 8.77 -12.64
N PHE A 153 -12.16 8.90 -11.49
CA PHE A 153 -13.40 9.68 -11.37
C PHE A 153 -13.17 11.14 -10.95
N LEU A 154 -13.87 12.04 -11.61
CA LEU A 154 -14.08 13.43 -11.21
C LEU A 154 -15.47 13.59 -10.60
N LEU A 155 -15.56 14.15 -9.39
CA LEU A 155 -16.81 14.64 -8.82
C LEU A 155 -17.03 16.08 -9.28
N LEU A 156 -17.90 16.26 -10.28
CA LEU A 156 -18.31 17.56 -10.78
C LEU A 156 -19.54 18.03 -10.01
N SER A 157 -19.62 19.32 -9.71
CA SER A 157 -20.77 19.92 -9.05
C SER A 157 -21.03 21.31 -9.60
N HIS A 158 -22.31 21.67 -9.73
CA HIS A 158 -22.72 22.99 -10.18
C HIS A 158 -23.50 23.66 -9.07
N LYS A 159 -23.03 24.83 -8.64
CA LYS A 159 -23.73 25.67 -7.68
C LYS A 159 -24.31 26.86 -8.45
N THR A 160 -25.62 26.88 -8.55
CA THR A 160 -26.39 28.00 -9.10
C THR A 160 -26.40 29.18 -8.15
#